data_AF-A0AAV1YKJ2-F1
#
_entry.id   AF-A0AAV1YKJ2-F1
#
_cell.length_a   1.000
_cell.length_b   1.000
_cell.length_c   1.000
_cell.angle_alpha   90.00
_cell.angle_beta   90.00
_cell.angle_gamma   90.00
#
_symmetry.space_group_name_H-M   'P 1'
#
loop_
_entity.id
_entity.type
_entity.pdbx_description
1 polymer ?
#
loop_
_entity_poly.entity_id
_entity_poly.type
_entity_poly.pdbx_seq_one_letter_code
_entity_poly.pdbx_strand_id
1 'polypeptide(L)'
;MNTIVVYAKLYDLNTDSWFDILDIRDSYADVCDVKVGIGRCGAYSNGVYHWLSADYTCIICFDFRSNKFRTIETPSTMDYGQIIEANNCIAYIVYSYHVADDTTNNWAEIWNLKQDGSWVKQCNIALPQACVNFIYPLPLISISTVMWKQ
;
A
#
# COMPACT_ATOMS: atom_id res chain seq x y z
N MET A 1 17.42 0.93 -19.37
CA MET A 1 16.24 1.41 -18.62
C MET A 1 15.17 0.33 -18.74
N ASN A 2 14.79 -0.27 -17.61
CA ASN A 2 13.69 -1.24 -17.59
C ASN A 2 12.40 -0.44 -17.39
N THR A 3 11.50 -0.49 -18.36
CA THR A 3 10.17 0.10 -18.25
C THR A 3 9.28 -0.90 -17.50
N ILE A 4 8.79 -0.53 -16.32
CA ILE A 4 7.77 -1.33 -15.65
C ILE A 4 6.42 -1.03 -16.25
N VAL A 5 5.77 -2.09 -16.72
CA VAL A 5 4.36 -2.05 -17.12
C VAL A 5 3.57 -2.66 -15.97
N VAL A 6 2.91 -1.82 -15.18
CA VAL A 6 1.86 -2.30 -14.29
C VAL A 6 0.64 -2.55 -15.17
N TYR A 7 0.19 -3.80 -15.22
CA TYR A 7 -1.07 -4.17 -15.88
C TYR A 7 -2.18 -4.12 -14.84
N ALA A 8 -2.87 -2.98 -14.76
CA ALA A 8 -4.08 -2.85 -13.97
C ALA A 8 -5.31 -2.87 -14.89
N LYS A 9 -6.31 -3.66 -14.53
CA LYS A 9 -7.64 -3.64 -15.16
C LYS A 9 -8.67 -3.29 -14.10
N LEU A 10 -9.67 -2.51 -14.49
CA LEU A 10 -10.83 -2.23 -13.68
C LEU A 10 -12.04 -2.95 -14.26
N TYR A 11 -12.87 -3.48 -13.37
CA TYR A 11 -14.17 -4.02 -13.73
C TYR A 11 -15.22 -2.95 -13.52
N ASP A 12 -15.94 -2.60 -14.57
CA ASP A 12 -17.08 -1.70 -14.51
C ASP A 12 -18.37 -2.50 -14.39
N LEU A 13 -19.02 -2.40 -13.23
CA LEU A 13 -20.30 -3.07 -12.96
C LEU A 13 -21.46 -2.54 -13.81
N ASN A 14 -21.37 -1.30 -14.31
CA ASN A 14 -22.44 -0.70 -15.11
C ASN A 14 -22.43 -1.25 -16.54
N THR A 15 -21.24 -1.55 -17.07
CA THR A 15 -21.06 -2.08 -18.43
C THR A 15 -20.76 -3.57 -18.48
N ASP A 16 -20.61 -4.22 -17.33
CA ASP A 16 -20.23 -5.63 -17.19
C ASP A 16 -18.95 -5.98 -17.97
N SER A 17 -17.96 -5.09 -17.92
CA SER A 17 -16.76 -5.18 -18.75
C SER A 17 -15.48 -4.80 -18.01
N TRP A 18 -14.36 -5.37 -18.47
CA TRP A 18 -13.03 -5.00 -18.01
C TRP A 18 -12.44 -3.95 -18.94
N PHE A 19 -11.81 -2.91 -18.38
CA PHE A 19 -11.00 -1.96 -19.16
C PHE A 19 -9.59 -1.82 -18.59
N ASP A 20 -8.63 -1.60 -19.49
CA ASP A 20 -7.21 -1.45 -19.15
C ASP A 20 -6.93 -0.03 -18.64
N ILE A 21 -6.19 0.09 -17.54
CA ILE A 21 -5.67 1.38 -17.08
C ILE A 21 -4.32 1.62 -17.74
N LEU A 22 -4.28 2.51 -18.74
CA LEU A 22 -3.09 2.73 -19.59
C LEU A 22 -2.14 3.83 -19.07
N ASP A 23 -2.55 4.62 -18.08
CA ASP A 23 -1.87 5.86 -17.63
C ASP A 23 -0.57 5.65 -16.83
N ILE A 24 -0.11 4.41 -16.69
CA ILE A 24 1.11 4.10 -15.91
C ILE A 24 2.37 4.39 -16.73
N ARG A 25 2.26 4.49 -18.07
CA ARG A 25 3.42 4.67 -18.95
C ARG A 25 4.04 6.07 -18.89
N ASP A 26 3.23 7.11 -18.72
CA ASP A 26 3.70 8.50 -18.82
C ASP A 26 4.06 9.12 -17.46
N SER A 27 3.55 8.56 -16.36
CA SER A 27 3.73 9.08 -15.00
C SER A 27 4.92 8.48 -14.24
N TYR A 28 5.51 7.38 -14.73
CA TYR A 28 6.56 6.60 -14.03
C TYR A 28 7.94 6.66 -14.68
N ALA A 29 8.19 7.62 -15.59
CA ALA A 29 9.47 7.73 -16.30
C ALA A 29 10.72 7.80 -15.37
N ASP A 30 10.54 8.21 -14.11
CA ASP A 30 11.62 8.35 -13.12
C ASP A 30 11.52 7.40 -11.90
N VAL A 31 10.50 6.55 -11.81
CA VAL A 31 10.34 5.69 -10.62
C VAL A 31 10.87 4.29 -10.93
N CYS A 32 12.06 4.02 -10.40
CA CYS A 32 12.75 2.73 -10.36
C CYS A 32 11.79 1.55 -10.18
N ASP A 33 12.05 0.48 -10.92
CA ASP A 33 11.43 -0.84 -10.86
C ASP A 33 10.41 -1.06 -9.71
N VAL A 34 9.20 -0.48 -9.83
CA VAL A 34 8.13 -0.74 -8.86
C VAL A 34 7.61 -2.17 -9.04
N LYS A 35 8.28 -3.10 -8.39
CA LYS A 35 7.77 -4.45 -8.17
C LYS A 35 6.47 -4.26 -7.38
N VAL A 36 5.32 -4.50 -7.99
CA VAL A 36 4.06 -4.59 -7.26
C VAL A 36 3.99 -6.04 -6.76
N GLY A 37 4.13 -6.22 -5.45
CA GLY A 37 4.05 -7.54 -4.84
C GLY A 37 2.59 -8.00 -4.83
N ILE A 38 2.29 -9.10 -5.52
CA ILE A 38 1.00 -9.80 -5.39
C ILE A 38 0.84 -10.20 -3.92
N GLY A 39 -0.28 -9.84 -3.30
CA GLY A 39 -0.58 -10.19 -1.89
C GLY A 39 -0.40 -9.06 -0.87
N ARG A 40 -0.03 -7.84 -1.28
CA ARG A 40 0.11 -6.71 -0.33
C ARG A 40 -1.22 -5.97 -0.14
N CYS A 41 -1.46 -5.56 1.11
CA CYS A 41 -2.68 -4.87 1.50
C CYS A 41 -2.76 -3.49 0.82
N GLY A 42 -3.88 -3.24 0.15
CA GLY A 42 -4.28 -1.90 -0.27
C GLY A 42 -5.43 -1.40 0.58
N ALA A 43 -5.63 -0.09 0.59
CA ALA A 43 -6.74 0.57 1.26
C ALA A 43 -7.44 1.53 0.32
N TYR A 44 -8.77 1.49 0.30
CA TYR A 44 -9.58 2.41 -0.46
C TYR A 44 -10.09 3.52 0.45
N SER A 45 -9.88 4.78 0.07
CA SER A 45 -10.42 5.93 0.81
C SER A 45 -10.68 7.11 -0.12
N ASN A 46 -11.86 7.73 0.01
CA ASN A 46 -12.24 8.97 -0.66
C ASN A 46 -11.99 8.99 -2.20
N GLY A 47 -12.32 7.90 -2.91
CA GLY A 47 -12.13 7.84 -4.35
C GLY A 47 -10.71 7.45 -4.80
N VAL A 48 -9.81 7.17 -3.87
CA VAL A 48 -8.43 6.80 -4.17
C VAL A 48 -8.12 5.43 -3.58
N TYR A 49 -7.61 4.53 -4.41
CA TYR A 49 -7.06 3.25 -3.95
C TYR A 49 -5.56 3.38 -3.75
N HIS A 50 -5.11 3.02 -2.55
CA HIS A 50 -3.74 3.14 -2.09
C HIS A 50 -3.17 1.74 -1.94
N TRP A 51 -1.99 1.47 -2.51
CA TRP A 51 -1.30 0.21 -2.29
C TRP A 51 0.19 0.42 -2.13
N LEU A 52 0.79 -0.39 -1.27
CA LEU A 52 2.21 -0.29 -0.92
C LEU A 52 3.09 -0.97 -1.98
N SER A 53 4.22 -0.37 -2.33
CA SER A 53 5.22 -0.96 -3.21
C SER A 53 5.85 -2.22 -2.60
N ALA A 54 6.43 -3.12 -3.42
CA ALA A 54 7.06 -4.35 -2.88
C ALA A 54 8.33 -4.08 -2.06
N ASP A 55 8.99 -2.96 -2.28
CA ASP A 55 10.17 -2.52 -1.54
C ASP A 55 9.84 -1.59 -0.37
N TYR A 56 8.55 -1.32 -0.11
CA TYR A 56 8.06 -0.48 0.99
C TYR A 56 8.48 1.00 0.90
N THR A 57 9.04 1.45 -0.23
CA THR A 57 9.56 2.82 -0.41
C THR A 57 8.50 3.84 -0.79
N CYS A 58 7.38 3.40 -1.39
CA CYS A 58 6.30 4.29 -1.77
C CYS A 58 4.93 3.61 -1.72
N ILE A 59 3.90 4.45 -1.67
CA ILE A 59 2.51 4.09 -1.88
C ILE A 59 2.11 4.55 -3.27
N ILE A 60 1.62 3.62 -4.08
CA ILE A 60 0.97 3.93 -5.34
C ILE A 60 -0.50 4.24 -5.05
N CYS A 61 -0.96 5.36 -5.58
CA CYS A 61 -2.33 5.83 -5.45
C CYS A 61 -2.97 5.86 -6.84
N PHE A 62 -4.14 5.24 -6.98
CA PHE A 62 -5.00 5.39 -8.15
C PHE A 62 -6.23 6.20 -7.79
N ASP A 63 -6.38 7.37 -8.40
CA ASP A 63 -7.56 8.22 -8.24
C ASP A 63 -8.60 7.88 -9.32
N PHE A 64 -9.72 7.29 -8.89
CA PHE A 64 -10.81 6.88 -9.78
C PHE A 64 -11.56 8.06 -10.41
N ARG A 65 -11.45 9.27 -9.85
CA ARG A 65 -12.13 10.46 -10.39
C ARG A 65 -11.40 11.02 -11.60
N SER A 66 -10.06 10.98 -11.54
CA SER A 66 -9.20 11.47 -12.61
C SER A 66 -8.67 10.35 -13.51
N ASN A 67 -8.82 9.09 -13.11
CA ASN A 67 -8.19 7.91 -13.71
C ASN A 67 -6.67 8.04 -13.81
N LYS A 68 -6.05 8.64 -12.78
CA LYS A 68 -4.61 8.90 -12.75
C LYS A 68 -3.90 8.23 -11.60
N PHE A 69 -2.64 7.93 -11.85
CA PHE A 69 -1.71 7.49 -10.83
C PHE A 69 -0.93 8.65 -10.21
N ARG A 70 -0.59 8.49 -8.94
CA ARG A 70 0.44 9.27 -8.26
C ARG A 70 1.12 8.41 -7.21
N THR A 71 2.29 8.83 -6.75
CA THR A 71 3.01 8.17 -5.66
C THR A 71 3.06 9.05 -4.41
N ILE A 72 3.24 8.41 -3.27
CA ILE A 72 3.56 9.06 -1.99
C ILE A 72 4.74 8.31 -1.42
N GLU A 73 5.84 9.00 -1.12
CA GLU A 73 6.97 8.38 -0.42
C GLU A 73 6.53 7.91 0.97
N THR A 74 6.94 6.71 1.38
CA THR A 74 6.70 6.25 2.74
C THR A 74 7.66 6.94 3.71
N PRO A 75 7.34 6.99 5.01
CA PRO A 75 8.34 7.26 6.04
C PRO A 75 9.48 6.25 5.90
N SER A 76 10.70 6.76 5.65
CA SER A 76 11.91 5.96 5.37
C SER A 76 12.16 4.92 6.46
N THR A 77 11.77 3.68 6.16
CA THR A 77 11.96 2.52 7.02
C THR A 77 12.27 1.33 6.12
N MET A 78 13.33 0.57 6.43
CA MET A 78 13.69 -0.66 5.69
C MET A 78 12.86 -1.87 6.14
N ASP A 79 11.83 -1.63 6.94
CA ASP A 79 11.04 -2.64 7.63
C ASP A 79 9.74 -2.96 6.88
N TYR A 80 9.06 -3.99 7.37
CA TYR A 80 7.78 -4.42 6.81
C TYR A 80 6.69 -3.38 7.10
N GLY A 81 5.85 -3.13 6.10
CA GLY A 81 4.79 -2.13 6.19
C GLY A 81 3.43 -2.63 5.73
N GLN A 82 2.37 -2.02 6.25
CA GLN A 82 0.99 -2.20 5.82
C GLN A 82 0.27 -0.86 5.74
N ILE A 83 -0.62 -0.72 4.74
CA ILE A 83 -1.53 0.41 4.61
C ILE A 83 -2.93 0.00 5.04
N ILE A 84 -3.54 0.82 5.88
CA ILE A 84 -4.94 0.69 6.28
C ILE A 84 -5.67 2.03 6.13
N GLU A 85 -6.99 1.95 5.99
CA GLU A 85 -7.87 3.10 6.16
C GLU A 85 -8.40 3.08 7.60
N ALA A 86 -8.31 4.21 8.29
CA ALA A 86 -8.84 4.39 9.63
C ALA A 86 -9.37 5.82 9.78
N ASN A 87 -10.64 5.95 10.14
CA ASN A 87 -11.31 7.23 10.39
C ASN A 87 -11.18 8.24 9.22
N ASN A 88 -11.35 7.79 7.98
CA ASN A 88 -11.16 8.55 6.75
C ASN A 88 -9.74 9.08 6.53
N CYS A 89 -8.75 8.49 7.20
CA CYS A 89 -7.34 8.76 7.00
C CYS A 89 -6.62 7.49 6.54
N ILE A 90 -5.57 7.67 5.75
CA ILE A 90 -4.66 6.59 5.43
C ILE A 90 -3.62 6.52 6.55
N ALA A 91 -3.51 5.34 7.16
CA ALA A 91 -2.46 5.04 8.11
C ALA A 91 -1.48 4.03 7.52
N TYR A 92 -0.20 4.25 7.79
CA TYR A 92 0.90 3.37 7.48
C TYR A 92 1.43 2.77 8.78
N ILE A 93 1.37 1.46 8.86
CA ILE A 93 1.87 0.69 10.00
C ILE A 93 3.19 0.07 9.58
N VAL A 94 4.28 0.49 10.21
CA VAL A 94 5.60 -0.13 10.05
C VAL A 94 5.82 -1.06 11.23
N TYR A 95 6.39 -2.22 11.00
CA TYR A 95 6.79 -3.10 12.08
C TYR A 95 8.14 -3.74 11.78
N SER A 96 9.02 -3.71 12.78
CA SER A 96 10.26 -4.45 12.73
C SER A 96 10.09 -5.79 13.44
N TYR A 97 10.56 -6.84 12.79
CA TYR A 97 10.49 -8.20 13.30
C TYR A 97 11.85 -8.87 13.22
N HIS A 98 12.39 -9.25 14.38
CA HIS A 98 13.58 -10.07 14.46
C HIS A 98 13.18 -11.51 14.80
N VAL A 99 13.44 -12.43 13.87
CA VAL A 99 13.18 -13.88 14.03
C VAL A 99 14.13 -14.53 15.04
N ALA A 100 15.30 -13.92 15.28
CA ALA A 100 16.31 -14.45 16.19
C ALA A 100 15.88 -14.27 17.66
N ASP A 101 16.38 -15.15 18.55
CA ASP A 101 16.06 -15.28 19.98
C ASP A 101 16.13 -14.00 20.85
N ASP A 102 16.48 -12.85 20.28
CA ASP A 102 16.42 -11.55 20.94
C ASP A 102 15.12 -10.81 20.60
N THR A 103 14.04 -11.25 21.24
CA THR A 103 12.66 -10.75 21.04
C THR A 103 12.41 -9.38 21.70
N THR A 104 13.44 -8.73 22.23
CA THR A 104 13.31 -7.47 22.98
C THR A 104 13.01 -6.25 22.09
N ASN A 105 13.12 -6.40 20.77
CA ASN A 105 13.07 -5.29 19.81
C ASN A 105 11.91 -5.37 18.80
N ASN A 106 10.85 -6.15 19.06
CA ASN A 106 9.67 -6.10 18.20
C ASN A 106 8.85 -4.84 18.51
N TRP A 107 8.62 -4.02 17.49
CA TRP A 107 7.86 -2.80 17.62
C TRP A 107 7.03 -2.54 16.37
N ALA A 108 5.99 -1.74 16.55
CA ALA A 108 5.21 -1.17 15.46
C ALA A 108 5.11 0.34 15.61
N GLU A 109 5.23 1.05 14.51
CA GLU A 109 5.00 2.48 14.42
C GLU A 109 3.79 2.75 13.55
N ILE A 110 2.94 3.67 14.02
CA ILE A 110 1.76 4.10 13.28
C ILE A 110 1.99 5.52 12.79
N TRP A 111 1.84 5.71 11.49
CA TRP A 111 1.99 6.98 10.79
C TRP A 111 0.69 7.33 10.09
N ASN A 112 0.23 8.56 10.23
CA ASN A 112 -0.94 9.05 9.51
C ASN A 112 -0.52 9.95 8.36
N LEU A 113 -1.15 9.77 7.21
CA LEU A 113 -1.00 10.66 6.06
C LEU A 113 -1.90 11.88 6.24
N LYS A 114 -1.32 13.07 6.18
CA LYS A 114 -2.05 14.34 6.16
C LYS A 114 -2.52 14.67 4.75
N GLN A 115 -3.46 15.61 4.67
CA GLN A 115 -4.01 16.11 3.40
C GLN A 115 -2.96 16.77 2.50
N ASP A 116 -1.91 17.37 3.09
CA ASP A 116 -0.79 17.97 2.37
C ASP A 116 0.22 16.93 1.83
N GLY A 117 -0.04 15.63 2.04
CA GLY A 117 0.84 14.55 1.64
C GLY A 117 1.97 14.23 2.62
N SER A 118 2.06 14.94 3.75
CA SER A 118 3.07 14.69 4.77
C SER A 118 2.67 13.58 5.75
N TRP A 119 3.66 12.87 6.30
CA TRP A 119 3.46 11.85 7.31
C TRP A 119 3.64 12.38 8.73
N VAL A 120 2.78 11.95 9.65
CA VAL A 120 2.93 12.21 11.08
C VAL A 120 2.88 10.93 11.88
N LYS A 121 3.98 10.65 12.58
CA LYS A 121 4.07 9.56 13.56
C LYS A 121 3.09 9.82 14.70
N GLN A 122 2.19 8.88 14.94
CA GLN A 122 1.22 8.94 16.03
C GLN A 122 1.76 8.28 17.29
N CYS A 123 2.31 7.08 17.15
CA CYS A 123 2.81 6.32 18.29
C CYS A 123 3.84 5.26 17.86
N ASN A 124 4.55 4.76 18.88
CA ASN A 124 5.34 3.54 18.82
C ASN A 124 4.76 2.57 19.84
N ILE A 125 4.55 1.32 19.42
CA ILE A 125 3.96 0.25 20.21
C ILE A 125 4.98 -0.87 20.30
N ALA A 126 5.41 -1.21 21.51
CA ALA A 126 6.15 -2.44 21.74
C ALA A 126 5.21 -3.63 21.55
N LEU A 127 5.59 -4.58 20.70
CA LEU A 127 4.74 -5.72 20.37
C LEU A 127 5.06 -6.91 21.29
N PRO A 128 4.09 -7.44 22.07
CA PRO A 128 4.27 -8.68 22.80
C PRO A 128 4.50 -9.85 21.83
N GLN A 129 5.27 -10.84 22.28
CA GLN A 129 5.63 -12.03 21.48
C GLN A 129 4.43 -12.78 20.88
N ALA A 130 3.28 -12.78 21.57
CA ALA A 130 2.06 -13.45 21.11
C ALA A 130 1.39 -12.75 19.91
N CYS A 131 1.66 -11.46 19.67
CA CYS A 131 1.04 -10.69 18.59
C CYS A 131 1.69 -10.92 17.22
N VAL A 132 2.90 -11.48 17.19
CA VAL A 132 3.68 -11.74 15.97
C VAL A 132 2.95 -12.69 15.00
N ASN A 133 2.21 -13.67 15.55
CA ASN A 133 1.49 -14.65 14.74
C ASN A 133 0.23 -14.09 14.03
N PHE A 134 -0.24 -12.89 14.41
CA PHE A 134 -1.42 -12.26 13.82
C PHE A 134 -1.09 -11.24 12.72
N ILE A 135 0.17 -10.81 12.62
CA ILE A 135 0.62 -9.79 11.67
C ILE A 135 1.04 -10.43 10.32
N TYR A 136 1.30 -11.74 10.30
CA TYR A 136 1.38 -12.48 9.04
C TYR A 136 -0.01 -12.61 8.42
N PRO A 137 -0.23 -12.18 7.18
CA PRO A 137 -1.27 -12.83 6.39
C PRO A 137 -0.79 -14.28 6.19
N LEU A 138 -1.59 -15.24 6.67
CA LEU A 138 -1.65 -16.55 6.01
C LEU A 138 -1.71 -16.32 4.49
N PRO A 139 -1.19 -17.21 3.63
CA PRO A 139 -1.22 -17.04 2.18
C PRO A 139 -2.67 -16.99 1.68
N LEU A 140 -3.27 -15.81 1.79
CA LEU A 140 -4.51 -15.43 1.18
C LEU A 140 -4.10 -15.04 -0.22
N ILE A 141 -4.56 -15.84 -1.18
CA ILE A 141 -4.62 -15.45 -2.58
C ILE A 141 -5.42 -14.15 -2.62
N SER A 142 -4.72 -13.01 -2.59
CA SER A 142 -5.32 -11.69 -2.70
C SER A 142 -5.51 -11.41 -4.18
N ILE A 143 -6.69 -11.74 -4.69
CA ILE A 143 -7.21 -11.07 -5.87
C ILE A 143 -7.83 -9.78 -5.31
N SER A 144 -7.11 -8.67 -5.38
CA SER A 144 -7.70 -7.36 -5.07
C SER A 144 -8.64 -6.97 -6.21
N THR A 145 -9.86 -7.49 -6.21
CA THR A 145 -10.94 -7.03 -7.08
C THR A 145 -11.56 -5.80 -6.44
N VAL A 146 -11.17 -4.61 -6.89
CA VAL A 146 -11.89 -3.37 -6.55
C VAL A 146 -13.04 -3.25 -7.54
N MET A 147 -14.26 -3.54 -7.07
CA MET A 147 -15.49 -3.29 -7.83
C MET A 147 -15.93 -1.85 -7.59
N TRP A 148 -16.16 -1.10 -8.68
CA TRP A 148 -16.59 0.29 -8.62
C TRP A 148 -17.92 0.48 -9.34
N LYS A 149 -18.77 1.39 -8.84
CA LYS A 149 -20.01 1.86 -9.48
C LYS A 149 -20.00 3.39 -9.53
N GLN A 150 -20.16 3.95 -10.74
CA GLN A 150 -20.32 5.41 -10.94
C GLN A 150 -21.66 5.91 -10.43
#